data_AF-A0A498J8E8-F1
#
_entry.id   AF-A0A498J8E8-F1
#
_cell.length_a   1.000
_cell.length_b   1.000
_cell.length_c   1.000
_cell.angle_alpha   90.00
_cell.angle_beta   90.00
_cell.angle_gamma   90.00
#
_symmetry.space_group_name_H-M   'P 1'
#
loop_
_entity.id
_entity.type
_entity.pdbx_description
1 polymer ?
#
loop_
_entity_poly.entity_id
_entity_poly.type
_entity_poly.pdbx_seq_one_letter_code
_entity_poly.pdbx_strand_id
1 'polypeptide(L)'
;MWCCRPLNDLWAYNVVDQKWIQYPNPGDNLMGRGGAGLLEVQGKIWVVYGFAGEEVDDVHILDPAHGEWAQVETNGKKPTARSVFSTVAISKYIIIYGGEVDPSDLGHLGVGKFTAEVYALDTETLLWKKWDDGLGLGHHPGPRGWCEFARGQWKGKEGHLVYDGNSPTNDRLGDIHFFTP
;
A
#
# COMPACT_ATOMS: atom_id res chain seq x y z
N MET A 1 -10.11 22.72 3.23
CA MET A 1 -11.02 22.34 2.14
C MET A 1 -10.15 21.80 1.02
N TRP A 2 -10.03 20.47 0.91
CA TRP A 2 -9.21 19.83 -0.14
C TRP A 2 -9.86 20.09 -1.52
N CYS A 3 -9.10 20.66 -2.45
CA CYS A 3 -9.61 21.24 -3.70
C CYS A 3 -9.94 20.22 -4.81
N CYS A 4 -9.60 18.95 -4.63
CA CYS A 4 -9.90 17.89 -5.60
C CYS A 4 -10.48 16.68 -4.87
N ARG A 5 -11.63 16.19 -5.33
CA ARG A 5 -12.08 14.85 -4.92
C ARG A 5 -11.04 13.84 -5.43
N PRO A 6 -10.54 12.93 -4.59
CA PRO A 6 -9.69 11.85 -5.05
C PRO A 6 -10.40 11.02 -6.12
N LEU A 7 -9.63 10.44 -7.04
CA LEU A 7 -10.14 9.63 -8.14
C LEU A 7 -10.24 8.15 -7.75
N ASN A 8 -11.15 7.42 -8.39
CA ASN A 8 -11.27 5.97 -8.33
C ASN A 8 -11.24 5.31 -9.72
N ASP A 9 -10.80 6.05 -10.75
CA ASP A 9 -10.59 5.48 -12.07
C ASP A 9 -9.27 4.71 -12.14
N LEU A 10 -9.23 3.71 -13.01
CA LEU A 10 -8.03 2.94 -13.26
C LEU A 10 -7.74 2.93 -14.76
N TRP A 11 -6.50 3.23 -15.09
CA TRP A 11 -6.00 3.28 -16.47
C TRP A 11 -4.82 2.35 -16.61
N ALA A 12 -4.80 1.58 -17.69
CA ALA A 12 -3.63 0.84 -18.13
C ALA A 12 -3.05 1.46 -19.40
N TYR A 13 -1.73 1.48 -19.50
CA TYR A 13 -1.04 1.82 -20.73
C TYR A 13 -0.51 0.55 -21.37
N ASN A 14 -1.05 0.18 -22.53
CA ASN A 14 -0.52 -0.91 -23.32
C ASN A 14 0.73 -0.40 -24.08
N VAL A 15 1.89 -0.93 -23.72
CA VAL A 15 3.19 -0.52 -24.29
C VAL A 15 3.42 -1.01 -25.72
N VAL A 16 2.77 -2.11 -26.14
CA VAL A 16 2.87 -2.66 -27.49
C VAL A 16 2.04 -1.81 -28.45
N ASP A 17 0.79 -1.54 -28.07
CA ASP A 17 -0.16 -0.78 -28.89
C ASP A 17 -0.04 0.74 -28.69
N GLN A 18 0.75 1.18 -27.71
CA GLN A 18 0.96 2.56 -27.30
C GLN A 18 -0.34 3.31 -27.00
N LYS A 19 -1.28 2.63 -26.34
CA LYS A 19 -2.63 3.14 -26.07
C LYS A 19 -2.99 3.06 -24.60
N TRP A 20 -3.67 4.10 -24.15
CA TRP A 20 -4.36 4.10 -22.87
C TRP A 20 -5.67 3.33 -22.99
N ILE A 21 -5.93 2.48 -22.00
CA ILE A 21 -7.13 1.69 -21.82
C ILE A 21 -7.70 2.09 -20.47
N GLN A 22 -8.92 2.60 -20.45
CA GLN A 22 -9.65 2.86 -19.22
C GLN A 22 -10.38 1.59 -18.79
N TYR A 23 -10.15 1.13 -17.55
CA TYR A 23 -10.95 0.04 -16.97
C TYR A 23 -12.31 0.56 -16.48
N PRO A 24 -13.31 -0.33 -16.32
CA PRO A 24 -14.60 0.05 -15.77
C PRO A 24 -14.46 0.77 -14.44
N ASN A 25 -15.26 1.83 -14.24
CA ASN A 25 -15.28 2.54 -12.97
C ASN A 25 -15.95 1.65 -11.90
N PRO A 26 -15.37 1.51 -10.69
CA PRO A 26 -15.95 0.71 -9.61
C PRO A 26 -17.23 1.31 -9.00
N GLY A 27 -17.57 2.55 -9.37
CA GLY A 27 -18.71 3.29 -8.83
C GLY A 27 -18.51 3.65 -7.37
N ASP A 28 -19.62 3.77 -6.65
CA ASP A 28 -19.62 4.12 -5.23
C ASP A 28 -19.10 3.01 -4.32
N ASN A 29 -18.87 1.80 -4.86
CA ASN A 29 -18.33 0.66 -4.10
C ASN A 29 -16.86 0.88 -3.69
N LEU A 30 -16.08 1.62 -4.50
CA LEU A 30 -14.71 2.01 -4.19
C LEU A 30 -14.61 3.52 -4.23
N MET A 31 -14.58 4.16 -3.06
CA MET A 31 -14.36 5.59 -2.97
C MET A 31 -12.98 5.98 -3.53
N GLY A 32 -12.93 7.13 -4.20
CA GLY A 32 -11.66 7.68 -4.67
C GLY A 32 -10.69 7.92 -3.53
N ARG A 33 -9.41 7.65 -3.77
CA ARG A 33 -8.39 7.66 -2.72
C ARG A 33 -6.98 7.94 -3.22
N GLY A 34 -6.16 8.49 -2.34
CA GLY A 34 -4.70 8.62 -2.52
C GLY A 34 -3.95 7.70 -1.55
N GLY A 35 -2.65 7.50 -1.78
CA GLY A 35 -1.80 6.74 -0.85
C GLY A 35 -2.22 5.28 -0.61
N ALA A 36 -3.03 4.72 -1.51
CA ALA A 36 -3.44 3.32 -1.47
C ALA A 36 -2.35 2.41 -2.03
N GLY A 37 -2.35 1.15 -1.61
CA GLY A 37 -1.59 0.12 -2.31
C GLY A 37 -2.27 -0.26 -3.61
N LEU A 38 -1.53 -0.25 -4.72
CA LEU A 38 -1.98 -0.71 -6.04
C LEU A 38 -0.95 -1.66 -6.62
N LEU A 39 -1.33 -2.93 -6.81
CA LEU A 39 -0.40 -3.97 -7.24
C LEU A 39 -1.11 -5.16 -7.90
N GLU A 40 -0.37 -5.93 -8.67
CA GLU A 40 -0.86 -7.15 -9.31
C GLU A 40 -0.46 -8.38 -8.49
N VAL A 41 -1.42 -9.28 -8.27
CA VAL A 41 -1.19 -10.62 -7.69
C VAL A 41 -2.04 -11.64 -8.43
N GLN A 42 -1.40 -12.68 -8.98
CA GLN A 42 -2.06 -13.84 -9.60
C GLN A 42 -3.07 -13.46 -10.70
N GLY A 43 -2.73 -12.47 -11.53
CA GLY A 43 -3.51 -11.96 -12.64
C GLY A 43 -4.61 -10.97 -12.25
N LYS A 44 -4.70 -10.57 -10.99
CA LYS A 44 -5.70 -9.63 -10.48
C LYS A 44 -5.04 -8.35 -9.98
N ILE A 45 -5.70 -7.21 -10.15
CA ILE A 45 -5.23 -5.93 -9.62
C ILE A 45 -5.88 -5.71 -8.27
N TRP A 46 -5.07 -5.49 -7.24
CA TRP A 46 -5.49 -5.25 -5.87
C TRP A 46 -5.36 -3.77 -5.52
N VAL A 47 -6.43 -3.21 -4.95
CA VAL A 47 -6.42 -1.90 -4.29
C VAL A 47 -6.53 -2.17 -2.79
N VAL A 48 -5.53 -1.74 -2.04
CA VAL A 48 -5.41 -2.00 -0.60
C VAL A 48 -5.42 -0.66 0.12
N TYR A 49 -6.41 -0.44 0.99
CA TYR A 49 -6.44 0.66 1.96
C TYR A 49 -6.31 2.04 1.26
N GLY A 50 -5.71 3.04 1.94
CA GLY A 50 -5.45 4.37 1.41
C GLY A 50 -6.18 5.47 2.19
N PHE A 51 -6.18 6.67 1.62
CA PHE A 51 -6.80 7.86 2.18
C PHE A 51 -7.97 8.33 1.30
N ALA A 52 -9.20 8.21 1.82
CA ALA A 52 -10.45 8.56 1.14
C ALA A 52 -11.18 9.71 1.87
N GLY A 53 -10.43 10.71 2.33
CA GLY A 53 -10.91 11.76 3.25
C GLY A 53 -10.65 11.43 4.72
N GLU A 54 -10.52 10.14 5.00
CA GLU A 54 -9.98 9.53 6.21
C GLU A 54 -9.15 8.31 5.82
N GLU A 55 -8.41 7.77 6.77
CA GLU A 55 -7.71 6.50 6.56
C GLU A 55 -8.72 5.36 6.43
N VAL A 56 -8.60 4.54 5.38
CA VAL A 56 -9.47 3.40 5.10
C VAL A 56 -8.72 2.08 5.12
N ASP A 57 -9.44 0.98 5.33
CA ASP A 57 -8.90 -0.37 5.51
C ASP A 57 -9.57 -1.45 4.62
N ASP A 58 -10.31 -1.01 3.62
CA ASP A 58 -10.97 -1.87 2.64
C ASP A 58 -9.97 -2.38 1.59
N VAL A 59 -10.28 -3.56 1.05
CA VAL A 59 -9.48 -4.22 0.01
C VAL A 59 -10.41 -4.55 -1.16
N HIS A 60 -9.97 -4.21 -2.37
CA HIS A 60 -10.72 -4.43 -3.59
C HIS A 60 -9.86 -5.13 -4.62
N ILE A 61 -10.51 -5.89 -5.48
CA ILE A 61 -9.89 -6.58 -6.61
C ILE A 61 -10.60 -6.16 -7.88
N LEU A 62 -9.81 -5.87 -8.92
CA LEU A 62 -10.25 -5.88 -10.31
C LEU A 62 -9.77 -7.16 -10.99
N ASP A 63 -10.68 -7.85 -11.64
CA ASP A 63 -10.37 -8.86 -12.64
C ASP A 63 -10.15 -8.21 -14.02
N PRO A 64 -8.91 -8.08 -14.52
CA PRO A 64 -8.66 -7.42 -15.78
C PRO A 64 -9.21 -8.17 -16.99
N ALA A 65 -9.47 -9.48 -16.86
CA ALA A 65 -10.01 -10.30 -17.94
C ALA A 65 -11.50 -10.03 -18.19
N HIS A 66 -12.25 -9.72 -17.13
CA HIS A 66 -13.70 -9.48 -17.19
C HIS A 66 -14.07 -8.01 -16.96
N GLY A 67 -13.15 -7.19 -16.46
CA GLY A 67 -13.42 -5.81 -16.08
C GLY A 67 -14.29 -5.68 -14.83
N GLU A 68 -14.30 -6.70 -13.97
CA GLU A 68 -15.19 -6.77 -12.81
C GLU A 68 -14.46 -6.39 -11.53
N TRP A 69 -15.05 -5.45 -10.78
CA TRP A 69 -14.59 -5.07 -9.46
C TRP A 69 -15.33 -5.85 -8.38
N ALA A 70 -14.61 -6.22 -7.33
CA ALA A 70 -15.19 -6.80 -6.13
C ALA A 70 -14.46 -6.30 -4.88
N GLN A 71 -15.23 -5.95 -3.85
CA GLN A 71 -14.67 -5.77 -2.51
C GLN A 71 -14.39 -7.15 -1.90
N VAL A 72 -13.28 -7.26 -1.19
CA VAL A 72 -12.83 -8.50 -0.56
C VAL A 72 -12.76 -8.34 0.95
N GLU A 73 -13.49 -9.19 1.66
CA GLU A 73 -13.40 -9.27 3.11
C GLU A 73 -12.12 -9.98 3.51
N THR A 74 -11.27 -9.30 4.27
CA THR A 74 -10.02 -9.85 4.81
C THR A 74 -10.12 -10.05 6.32
N ASN A 75 -9.42 -11.06 6.83
CA ASN A 75 -9.53 -11.54 8.20
C ASN A 75 -8.15 -11.68 8.87
N GLY A 76 -8.11 -12.16 10.11
CA GLY A 76 -6.86 -12.39 10.85
C GLY A 76 -6.37 -11.16 11.62
N LYS A 77 -5.04 -11.00 11.74
CA LYS A 77 -4.43 -9.84 12.42
C LYS A 77 -4.40 -8.65 11.47
N LYS A 78 -5.58 -8.09 11.16
CA LYS A 78 -5.75 -7.00 10.21
C LYS A 78 -5.00 -5.73 10.68
N PRO A 79 -4.23 -5.05 9.81
CA PRO A 79 -3.67 -3.73 10.10
C PRO A 79 -4.79 -2.70 10.31
N THR A 80 -4.57 -1.73 11.20
CA THR A 80 -5.43 -0.54 11.29
C THR A 80 -5.47 0.21 9.97
N ALA A 81 -6.57 0.91 9.70
CA ALA A 81 -6.70 1.82 8.57
C ALA A 81 -5.46 2.73 8.44
N ARG A 82 -4.97 2.87 7.21
CA ARG A 82 -3.72 3.57 6.90
C ARG A 82 -3.56 3.88 5.43
N SER A 83 -2.68 4.84 5.14
CA SER A 83 -2.29 5.26 3.80
C SER A 83 -0.78 5.47 3.73
N VAL A 84 -0.28 5.80 2.54
CA VAL A 84 1.12 6.19 2.28
C VAL A 84 2.14 5.20 2.87
N PHE A 85 1.73 3.95 2.98
CA PHE A 85 2.56 2.81 3.36
C PHE A 85 3.28 2.30 2.13
N SER A 86 4.36 1.57 2.38
CA SER A 86 5.06 0.83 1.33
C SER A 86 4.40 -0.53 1.10
N THR A 87 4.33 -0.99 -0.16
CA THR A 87 3.67 -2.26 -0.47
C THR A 87 4.33 -3.03 -1.63
N VAL A 88 4.41 -4.35 -1.53
CA VAL A 88 4.89 -5.23 -2.61
C VAL A 88 4.11 -6.54 -2.69
N ALA A 89 4.04 -7.11 -3.90
CA ALA A 89 3.58 -8.47 -4.14
C ALA A 89 4.76 -9.44 -4.20
N ILE A 90 4.78 -10.47 -3.34
CA ILE A 90 5.74 -11.57 -3.40
C ILE A 90 4.96 -12.89 -3.40
N SER A 91 5.00 -13.62 -4.52
CA SER A 91 4.16 -14.80 -4.75
C SER A 91 2.68 -14.47 -4.53
N LYS A 92 2.01 -15.12 -3.57
CA LYS A 92 0.61 -14.88 -3.16
C LYS A 92 0.45 -13.89 -2.01
N TYR A 93 1.52 -13.20 -1.61
CA TYR A 93 1.50 -12.32 -0.45
C TYR A 93 1.54 -10.86 -0.89
N ILE A 94 0.64 -10.07 -0.32
CA ILE A 94 0.75 -8.60 -0.32
C ILE A 94 1.37 -8.20 1.00
N ILE A 95 2.55 -7.59 0.95
CA ILE A 95 3.29 -7.15 2.13
C ILE A 95 3.17 -5.63 2.22
N ILE A 96 2.73 -5.12 3.37
CA ILE A 96 2.71 -3.69 3.66
C ILE A 96 3.64 -3.36 4.81
N TYR A 97 4.29 -2.20 4.74
CA TYR A 97 5.13 -1.68 5.81
C TYR A 97 4.87 -0.20 6.07
N GLY A 98 4.73 0.13 7.36
CA GLY A 98 4.56 1.49 7.84
C GLY A 98 3.22 2.11 7.45
N GLY A 99 3.25 3.40 7.11
CA GLY A 99 2.09 4.20 6.71
C GLY A 99 1.61 5.18 7.78
N GLU A 100 0.80 6.13 7.35
CA GLU A 100 0.07 7.08 8.19
C GLU A 100 -1.19 6.41 8.73
N VAL A 101 -1.37 6.45 10.06
CA VAL A 101 -2.55 5.88 10.75
C VAL A 101 -3.43 6.98 11.38
N ASP A 102 -2.92 8.20 11.44
CA ASP A 102 -3.59 9.38 11.98
C ASP A 102 -3.05 10.63 11.26
N PRO A 103 -3.75 11.13 10.23
CA PRO A 103 -3.28 12.24 9.39
C PRO A 103 -3.15 13.55 10.17
N SER A 104 -2.19 14.39 9.79
CA SER A 104 -2.01 15.70 10.43
C SER A 104 -3.12 16.70 10.07
N ASP A 105 -3.54 17.52 11.04
CA ASP A 105 -4.49 18.63 10.85
C ASP A 105 -3.98 19.70 9.86
N LEU A 106 -2.65 19.75 9.64
CA LEU A 106 -2.01 20.63 8.65
C LEU A 106 -1.90 19.98 7.26
N GLY A 107 -2.53 18.81 7.06
CA GLY A 107 -2.36 18.01 5.86
C GLY A 107 -0.88 17.63 5.65
N HIS A 108 -0.43 17.64 4.39
CA HIS A 108 0.94 17.26 4.01
C HIS A 108 2.03 18.25 4.49
N LEU A 109 1.66 19.38 5.10
CA LEU A 109 2.61 20.32 5.69
C LEU A 109 3.07 19.90 7.09
N GLY A 110 2.26 19.09 7.77
CA GLY A 110 2.56 18.54 9.08
C GLY A 110 2.90 17.06 9.03
N VAL A 111 3.18 16.53 10.22
CA VAL A 111 3.46 15.10 10.41
C VAL A 111 2.25 14.45 11.07
N GLY A 112 1.66 13.46 10.40
CA GLY A 112 0.71 12.57 11.05
C GLY A 112 1.42 11.51 11.89
N LYS A 113 0.64 10.61 12.48
CA LYS A 113 1.18 9.47 13.20
C LYS A 113 1.54 8.37 12.20
N PHE A 114 2.81 8.04 12.14
CA PHE A 114 3.28 6.88 11.38
C PHE A 114 3.39 5.62 12.24
N THR A 115 3.14 4.47 11.62
CA THR A 115 3.42 3.15 12.21
C THR A 115 4.71 2.56 11.63
N ALA A 116 5.25 1.58 12.33
CA ALA A 116 6.48 0.86 11.98
C ALA A 116 6.23 -0.62 11.67
N GLU A 117 4.96 -1.01 11.56
CA GLU A 117 4.58 -2.43 11.52
C GLU A 117 4.64 -2.99 10.09
N VAL A 118 5.13 -4.23 9.97
CA VAL A 118 4.98 -5.05 8.77
C VAL A 118 3.81 -6.02 8.89
N TYR A 119 3.00 -6.12 7.82
CA TYR A 119 1.94 -7.10 7.69
C TYR A 119 2.00 -7.79 6.32
N ALA A 120 1.56 -9.04 6.27
CA ALA A 120 1.33 -9.76 5.02
C ALA A 120 -0.11 -10.28 4.93
N LEU A 121 -0.76 -10.03 3.80
CA LEU A 121 -2.03 -10.64 3.41
C LEU A 121 -1.74 -11.83 2.49
N ASP A 122 -2.18 -13.02 2.88
CA ASP A 122 -2.21 -14.18 2.00
C ASP A 122 -3.44 -14.08 1.07
N THR A 123 -3.24 -13.87 -0.23
CA THR A 123 -4.33 -13.61 -1.18
C THR A 123 -5.21 -14.82 -1.47
N GLU A 124 -4.76 -16.03 -1.11
CA GLU A 124 -5.54 -17.26 -1.29
C GLU A 124 -6.46 -17.51 -0.09
N THR A 125 -5.99 -17.20 1.13
CA THR A 125 -6.75 -17.43 2.36
C THR A 125 -7.44 -16.17 2.91
N LEU A 126 -7.08 -14.99 2.38
CA LEU A 126 -7.53 -13.68 2.81
C LEU A 126 -7.22 -13.37 4.28
N LEU A 127 -6.15 -13.97 4.82
CA LEU A 127 -5.71 -13.80 6.19
C LEU A 127 -4.50 -12.86 6.27
N TRP A 128 -4.64 -11.81 7.08
CA TRP A 128 -3.55 -10.95 7.51
C TRP A 128 -2.76 -11.58 8.66
N LYS A 129 -1.43 -11.47 8.56
CA LYS A 129 -0.49 -11.78 9.63
C LYS A 129 0.42 -10.58 9.85
N LYS A 130 0.52 -10.14 11.11
CA LYS A 130 1.58 -9.22 11.54
C LYS A 130 2.90 -9.98 11.57
N TRP A 131 3.94 -9.43 10.97
CA TRP A 131 5.29 -10.00 11.03
C TRP A 131 6.00 -9.54 12.31
N ASP A 132 6.91 -10.38 12.77
CA ASP A 132 7.94 -9.97 13.73
C ASP A 132 9.17 -9.60 12.92
N ASP A 133 9.34 -8.29 12.72
CA ASP A 133 10.42 -7.66 11.95
C ASP A 133 11.57 -7.19 12.85
N GLY A 134 11.55 -7.55 14.14
CA GLY A 134 12.54 -7.08 15.10
C GLY A 134 12.37 -5.60 15.46
N LEU A 135 11.13 -5.08 15.50
CA LEU A 135 10.84 -3.74 15.99
C LEU A 135 11.57 -3.43 17.31
N GLY A 136 12.33 -2.34 17.33
CA GLY A 136 13.15 -1.92 18.47
C GLY A 136 14.61 -2.40 18.43
N LEU A 137 14.98 -3.27 17.50
CA LEU A 137 16.37 -3.56 17.17
C LEU A 137 16.97 -2.41 16.35
N GLY A 138 18.26 -2.12 16.53
CA GLY A 138 18.93 -0.96 15.91
C GLY A 138 19.02 -0.97 14.37
N HIS A 139 18.59 -2.04 13.72
CA HIS A 139 18.51 -2.16 12.25
C HIS A 139 17.07 -2.09 11.71
N HIS A 140 16.07 -1.95 12.58
CA HIS A 140 14.69 -1.75 12.17
C HIS A 140 14.52 -0.34 11.60
N PRO A 141 13.77 -0.13 10.50
CA PRO A 141 13.68 1.21 9.91
C PRO A 141 12.84 2.17 10.77
N GLY A 142 11.95 1.65 11.59
CA GLY A 142 11.14 2.45 12.50
C GLY A 142 9.99 3.18 11.80
N PRO A 143 9.11 3.83 12.56
CA PRO A 143 7.85 4.35 12.03
C PRO A 143 8.07 5.36 10.91
N ARG A 144 7.39 5.17 9.79
CA ARG A 144 7.48 6.05 8.62
C ARG A 144 6.31 5.86 7.66
N GLY A 145 6.06 6.88 6.87
CA GLY A 145 5.18 6.84 5.70
C GLY A 145 5.83 7.59 4.54
N TRP A 146 5.12 7.74 3.42
CA TRP A 146 5.58 8.53 2.27
C TRP A 146 6.92 8.03 1.71
N CYS A 147 7.17 6.73 1.80
CA CYS A 147 8.40 6.09 1.35
C CYS A 147 8.32 5.77 -0.14
N GLU A 148 9.48 5.74 -0.79
CA GLU A 148 9.62 5.04 -2.07
C GLU A 148 9.86 3.55 -1.79
N PHE A 149 9.31 2.67 -2.63
CA PHE A 149 9.43 1.24 -2.41
C PHE A 149 9.39 0.45 -3.70
N ALA A 150 10.02 -0.72 -3.68
CA ALA A 150 10.01 -1.62 -4.81
C ALA A 150 10.13 -3.07 -4.37
N ARG A 151 9.55 -3.98 -5.16
CA ARG A 151 9.94 -5.39 -5.10
C ARG A 151 11.34 -5.52 -5.70
N GLY A 152 12.22 -6.25 -5.03
CA GLY A 152 13.57 -6.49 -5.52
C GLY A 152 14.07 -7.88 -5.16
N GLN A 153 15.30 -8.17 -5.60
CA GLN A 153 16.04 -9.37 -5.22
C GLN A 153 17.42 -8.97 -4.68
N TRP A 154 17.78 -9.53 -3.54
CA TRP A 154 19.09 -9.32 -2.90
C TRP A 154 19.66 -10.64 -2.42
N LYS A 155 20.89 -10.96 -2.83
CA LYS A 155 21.60 -12.21 -2.48
C LYS A 155 20.74 -13.46 -2.72
N GLY A 156 20.00 -13.49 -3.85
CA GLY A 156 19.16 -14.62 -4.25
C GLY A 156 17.83 -14.73 -3.52
N LYS A 157 17.43 -13.74 -2.70
CA LYS A 157 16.14 -13.69 -2.02
C LYS A 157 15.30 -12.53 -2.54
N GLU A 158 14.02 -12.81 -2.82
CA GLU A 158 13.05 -11.75 -3.10
C GLU A 158 12.73 -10.97 -1.84
N GLY A 159 12.39 -9.69 -2.00
CA GLY A 159 12.10 -8.85 -0.87
C GLY A 159 11.49 -7.50 -1.23
N HIS A 160 11.19 -6.77 -0.16
CA HIS A 160 10.63 -5.43 -0.17
C HIS A 160 11.75 -4.43 0.11
N LEU A 161 12.08 -3.61 -0.88
CA LEU A 161 12.95 -2.45 -0.73
C LEU A 161 12.12 -1.27 -0.24
N VAL A 162 12.57 -0.60 0.81
CA VAL A 162 12.02 0.66 1.31
C VAL A 162 13.13 1.69 1.34
N TYR A 163 12.90 2.82 0.69
CA TYR A 163 13.83 3.94 0.62
C TYR A 163 13.19 5.20 1.21
N ASP A 164 13.95 5.88 2.07
CA ASP A 164 13.62 7.17 2.64
C ASP A 164 12.27 7.13 3.41
N GLY A 165 11.52 8.21 3.35
CA GLY A 165 10.22 8.39 3.98
C GLY A 165 10.19 9.62 4.88
N ASN A 166 9.01 9.94 5.39
CA ASN A 166 8.86 10.93 6.45
C ASN A 166 8.86 10.24 7.81
N SER A 167 9.66 10.74 8.74
CA SER A 167 9.71 10.29 10.12
C SER A 167 8.62 10.93 10.98
N PRO A 168 8.34 10.44 12.20
CA PRO A 168 7.42 11.08 13.13
C PRO A 168 7.88 12.45 13.62
N THR A 169 9.15 12.81 13.42
CA THR A 169 9.70 14.15 13.70
C THR A 169 9.66 15.08 12.49
N ASN A 170 9.04 14.64 11.38
CA ASN A 170 8.93 15.36 10.11
C ASN A 170 10.26 15.50 9.34
N ASP A 171 11.27 14.72 9.71
CA ASP A 171 12.54 14.63 8.98
C ASP A 171 12.44 13.61 7.83
N ARG A 172 13.18 13.88 6.74
CA ARG A 172 13.44 12.91 5.66
C ARG A 172 14.61 12.02 6.04
N LEU A 173 14.48 10.72 5.80
CA LEU A 173 15.30 9.69 6.43
C LEU A 173 16.52 9.29 5.57
N GLY A 174 16.41 9.36 4.24
CA GLY A 174 17.51 9.12 3.29
C GLY A 174 18.18 7.74 3.37
N ASP A 175 17.60 6.80 4.12
CA ASP A 175 18.11 5.46 4.37
C ASP A 175 17.45 4.43 3.43
N ILE A 176 18.04 3.24 3.36
CA ILE A 176 17.56 2.15 2.51
C ILE A 176 17.50 0.85 3.30
N HIS A 177 16.37 0.15 3.16
CA HIS A 177 16.08 -1.08 3.87
C HIS A 177 15.58 -2.15 2.91
N PHE A 178 15.94 -3.41 3.15
CA PHE A 178 15.50 -4.53 2.34
C PHE A 178 15.00 -5.66 3.24
N PHE A 179 13.70 -5.92 3.20
CA PHE A 179 13.05 -6.97 3.96
C PHE A 179 12.87 -8.22 3.10
N THR A 180 13.32 -9.37 3.59
CA THR A 180 13.04 -10.65 2.95
C THR A 180 12.00 -11.42 3.77
N PRO A 181 10.91 -11.92 3.17
CA PRO A 181 10.01 -12.88 3.79
C PRO A 181 10.72 -14.17 4.23
#